data_AF-A0A177KMD3-F1
#
_entry.id   AF-A0A177KMD3-F1
#
_cell.length_a   1.000
_cell.length_b   1.000
_cell.length_c   1.000
_cell.angle_alpha   90.00
_cell.angle_beta   90.00
_cell.angle_gamma   90.00
#
_symmetry.space_group_name_H-M   'P 1'
#
loop_
_entity.id
_entity.type
_entity.pdbx_description
1 polymer ?
#
loop_
_entity_poly.entity_id
_entity_poly.type
_entity_poly.pdbx_seq_one_letter_code
_entity_poly.pdbx_strand_id
1 'polypeptide(L)'
;MHIAQKELAKDIHATGDQKVFIATDKGLLKADVVDGVTTVLEKEGLDYIVFSDLYEDLENRTTPSPLLEENVRNGALGVKSKQGFFNWEEKNMSAIQLRKNIELLELARWLEKREHDKPE
;
A
#
# COMPACT_ATOMS: atom_id res chain seq x y z
N MET A 1 7.81 -8.24 -30.52
CA MET A 1 7.34 -7.27 -29.51
C MET A 1 5.82 -7.21 -29.61
N HIS A 2 5.10 -7.54 -28.53
CA HIS A 2 3.63 -7.65 -28.55
C HIS A 2 2.98 -6.26 -28.65
N ILE A 3 1.86 -6.13 -29.35
CA ILE A 3 1.17 -4.85 -29.61
C ILE A 3 0.86 -4.09 -28.32
N ALA A 4 0.45 -4.81 -27.26
CA ALA A 4 0.13 -4.23 -25.95
C ALA A 4 1.31 -3.47 -25.29
N GLN A 5 2.55 -3.92 -25.54
CA GLN A 5 3.74 -3.31 -24.94
C GLN A 5 4.10 -1.96 -25.57
N LYS A 6 3.81 -1.79 -26.88
CA LYS A 6 4.07 -0.52 -27.59
C LYS A 6 3.11 0.58 -27.20
N GLU A 7 1.86 0.23 -26.91
CA GLU A 7 0.85 1.22 -26.49
C GLU A 7 1.17 1.74 -25.08
N LEU A 8 1.58 0.86 -24.17
CA LEU A 8 1.98 1.25 -22.80
C LEU A 8 3.08 2.32 -22.77
N ALA A 9 4.13 2.20 -23.58
CA ALA A 9 5.21 3.17 -23.61
C ALA A 9 4.77 4.54 -24.17
N LYS A 10 3.90 4.55 -25.18
CA LYS A 10 3.30 5.79 -25.70
C LYS A 10 2.42 6.47 -24.67
N ASP A 11 1.64 5.69 -23.94
CA ASP A 11 0.76 6.20 -22.89
C ASP A 11 1.58 6.84 -21.76
N ILE A 12 2.69 6.21 -21.34
CA ILE A 12 3.60 6.77 -20.33
C ILE A 12 4.26 8.07 -20.83
N HIS A 13 4.72 8.12 -22.08
CA HIS A 13 5.24 9.37 -22.65
C HIS A 13 4.18 10.48 -22.70
N ALA A 14 2.91 10.13 -22.91
CA ALA A 14 1.81 11.09 -22.94
C ALA A 14 1.46 11.66 -21.56
N THR A 15 1.79 10.97 -20.46
CA THR A 15 1.58 11.51 -19.09
C THR A 15 2.66 12.51 -18.68
N GLY A 16 3.81 12.52 -19.36
CA GLY A 16 4.97 13.36 -19.01
C GLY A 16 5.81 12.81 -17.86
N ASP A 17 5.50 11.60 -17.39
CA ASP A 17 6.27 10.92 -16.34
C ASP A 17 7.57 10.36 -16.90
N GLN A 18 8.66 10.52 -16.15
CA GLN A 18 10.00 10.09 -16.57
C GLN A 18 10.45 8.77 -15.92
N LYS A 19 9.72 8.30 -14.90
CA LYS A 19 10.10 7.13 -14.11
C LYS A 19 8.89 6.24 -13.83
N VAL A 20 9.04 4.95 -14.11
CA VAL A 20 8.01 3.93 -13.89
C VAL A 20 8.34 3.12 -12.63
N PHE A 21 7.36 2.97 -11.74
CA PHE A 21 7.47 2.09 -10.58
C PHE A 21 6.73 0.78 -10.83
N ILE A 22 7.45 -0.35 -10.79
CA ILE A 22 6.89 -1.68 -11.05
C ILE A 22 6.67 -2.41 -9.72
N ALA A 23 5.42 -2.56 -9.32
CA ALA A 23 5.02 -3.40 -8.19
C ALA A 23 4.35 -4.66 -8.71
N THR A 24 4.93 -5.82 -8.40
CA THR A 24 4.42 -7.12 -8.85
C THR A 24 4.59 -8.19 -7.78
N ASP A 25 3.84 -9.28 -7.90
CA ASP A 25 3.96 -10.42 -7.00
C ASP A 25 5.10 -11.38 -7.42
N LYS A 26 5.47 -12.29 -6.50
CA LYS A 26 6.57 -13.24 -6.71
C LYS A 26 6.30 -14.24 -7.84
N GLY A 27 5.04 -14.53 -8.16
CA GLY A 27 4.66 -15.44 -9.23
C GLY A 27 4.96 -14.84 -10.60
N LEU A 28 4.63 -13.57 -10.81
CA LEU A 28 4.90 -12.85 -12.06
C LEU A 28 6.39 -12.56 -12.27
N LEU A 29 7.16 -12.33 -11.19
CA LEU A 29 8.62 -12.28 -11.25
C LEU A 29 9.20 -13.62 -11.74
N LYS A 30 8.72 -14.75 -11.21
CA LYS A 30 9.17 -16.09 -11.62
C LYS A 30 8.76 -16.49 -13.04
N ALA A 31 7.78 -15.81 -13.60
CA ALA A 31 7.28 -16.05 -14.95
C ALA A 31 7.93 -15.15 -16.00
N ASP A 32 9.01 -14.43 -15.66
CA ASP A 32 9.77 -13.50 -16.50
C ASP A 32 8.91 -12.39 -17.14
N VAL A 33 7.75 -12.09 -16.55
CA VAL A 33 6.85 -11.04 -17.05
C VAL A 33 7.46 -9.66 -16.84
N VAL A 34 8.17 -9.47 -15.72
CA VAL A 34 8.86 -8.21 -15.40
C VAL A 34 9.95 -7.93 -16.43
N ASP A 35 10.78 -8.92 -16.76
CA ASP A 35 11.84 -8.77 -17.76
C ASP A 35 11.29 -8.34 -19.12
N GLY A 36 10.13 -8.87 -19.50
CA GLY A 36 9.43 -8.47 -20.72
C GLY A 36 8.97 -7.01 -20.71
N VAL A 37 8.57 -6.48 -19.55
CA VAL A 37 8.15 -5.08 -19.37
C VAL A 37 9.37 -4.15 -19.29
N THR A 38 10.37 -4.48 -18.48
CA THR A 38 11.59 -3.68 -18.31
C THR A 38 12.35 -3.53 -19.62
N THR A 39 12.46 -4.61 -20.41
CA THR A 39 13.06 -4.57 -21.77
C THR A 39 12.39 -3.53 -22.68
N VAL A 40 11.07 -3.34 -22.54
CA VAL A 40 10.33 -2.36 -23.35
C VAL A 40 10.62 -0.96 -22.86
N LEU A 41 10.61 -0.74 -21.54
CA LEU A 41 10.93 0.56 -20.94
C LEU A 41 12.35 1.01 -21.30
N GLU A 42 13.33 0.11 -21.22
CA GLU A 42 14.72 0.38 -21.59
C GLU A 42 14.87 0.80 -23.05
N LYS A 43 14.19 0.11 -23.97
CA LYS A 43 14.22 0.43 -25.40
C LYS A 43 13.64 1.80 -25.72
N GLU A 44 12.68 2.24 -24.93
CA GLU A 44 12.00 3.52 -25.08
C GLU A 44 12.67 4.63 -24.25
N GLY A 45 13.75 4.31 -23.51
CA GLY A 45 14.53 5.27 -22.73
C GLY A 45 13.85 5.71 -21.43
N LEU A 46 12.91 4.92 -20.92
CA LEU A 46 12.19 5.21 -19.68
C LEU A 46 12.94 4.61 -18.48
N ASP A 47 13.21 5.45 -17.47
CA ASP A 47 13.78 5.00 -16.21
C ASP A 47 12.74 4.20 -15.43
N TYR A 48 13.16 3.16 -14.71
CA TYR A 48 12.25 2.34 -13.91
C TYR A 48 12.91 1.84 -12.65
N ILE A 49 12.06 1.42 -11.71
CA ILE A 49 12.48 0.73 -10.50
C ILE A 49 11.49 -0.39 -10.20
N VAL A 50 12.01 -1.58 -9.87
CA VAL A 50 11.17 -2.71 -9.46
C VAL A 50 11.11 -2.72 -7.94
N PHE A 51 9.93 -2.93 -7.38
CA PHE A 51 9.75 -3.00 -5.93
C PHE A 51 10.64 -4.06 -5.27
N SER A 52 10.98 -5.13 -6.00
CA SER A 52 11.92 -6.15 -5.53
C SER A 52 13.30 -5.60 -5.20
N ASP A 53 13.75 -4.61 -5.96
CA ASP A 53 15.09 -4.03 -5.86
C ASP A 53 15.20 -3.15 -4.61
N LEU A 54 14.06 -2.68 -4.10
CA LEU A 54 13.98 -1.86 -2.89
C LEU A 54 13.97 -2.70 -1.60
N TYR A 55 13.76 -4.02 -1.64
CA TYR A 55 13.57 -4.81 -0.41
C TYR A 55 14.73 -4.69 0.57
N GLU A 56 15.97 -4.61 0.08
CA GLU A 56 17.16 -4.47 0.92
C GLU A 56 17.25 -3.08 1.58
N ASP A 57 16.71 -2.06 0.90
CA ASP A 57 16.71 -0.67 1.34
C ASP A 57 15.46 -0.31 2.18
N LEU A 58 14.45 -1.17 2.20
CA LEU A 58 13.26 -0.99 3.02
C LEU A 58 13.59 -1.21 4.50
N GLU A 59 12.92 -0.44 5.36
CA GLU A 59 13.02 -0.56 6.81
C GLU A 59 12.70 -2.00 7.26
N ASN A 60 13.72 -2.67 7.83
CA ASN A 60 13.67 -4.08 8.21
C ASN A 60 14.01 -4.32 9.71
N ARG A 61 13.86 -3.30 10.56
CA ARG A 61 14.14 -3.43 12.01
C ARG A 61 13.41 -4.61 12.64
N THR A 62 14.14 -5.34 13.48
CA THR A 62 13.62 -6.39 14.34
C THR A 62 13.35 -5.90 15.77
N THR A 63 13.57 -4.61 16.02
CA THR A 63 13.37 -3.93 17.30
C THR A 63 12.29 -2.84 17.18
N PRO A 64 11.67 -2.42 18.31
CA PRO A 64 10.77 -1.28 18.32
C PRO A 64 11.40 -0.02 17.70
N SER A 65 10.57 0.86 17.14
CA SER A 65 11.05 2.15 16.65
C SER A 65 11.47 3.04 17.83
N PRO A 66 12.51 3.87 17.69
CA PRO A 66 12.87 4.85 18.72
C PRO A 66 11.70 5.74 19.14
N LEU A 67 10.86 6.13 18.17
CA LEU A 67 9.64 6.90 18.41
C LEU A 67 8.62 6.14 19.28
N LEU A 68 8.45 4.83 19.06
CA LEU A 68 7.55 4.01 19.88
C LEU A 68 8.10 3.87 21.30
N GLU A 69 9.40 3.65 21.47
CA GLU A 69 10.02 3.58 22.79
C GLU A 69 9.87 4.90 23.55
N GLU A 70 10.06 6.04 22.87
CA GLU A 70 9.86 7.36 23.46
C GLU A 70 8.42 7.57 23.91
N ASN A 71 7.44 7.21 23.07
CA ASN A 71 6.03 7.26 23.44
C ASN A 71 5.74 6.43 24.70
N VAL A 72 6.31 5.24 24.81
CA VAL A 72 6.14 4.39 25.99
C VAL A 72 6.80 5.01 27.23
N ARG A 73 8.05 5.48 27.12
CA ARG A 73 8.77 6.14 28.22
C ARG A 73 8.03 7.36 28.76
N ASN A 74 7.41 8.13 27.87
CA ASN A 74 6.67 9.35 28.21
C ASN A 74 5.22 9.08 28.67
N GLY A 75 4.79 7.81 28.79
CA GLY A 75 3.41 7.48 29.15
C GLY A 75 2.37 7.83 28.07
N ALA A 76 2.82 8.16 26.86
CA ALA A 76 2.01 8.47 25.69
C ALA A 76 1.52 7.17 25.02
N LEU A 77 0.66 6.44 25.73
CA LEU A 77 0.18 5.10 25.36
C LEU A 77 -1.09 5.10 24.49
N GLY A 78 -1.40 6.20 23.82
CA GLY A 78 -2.54 6.38 22.93
C GLY A 78 -3.82 6.79 23.65
N VAL A 79 -4.95 6.22 23.24
CA VAL A 79 -6.29 6.62 23.70
C VAL A 79 -6.40 6.56 25.23
N LYS A 80 -5.83 5.54 25.88
CA LYS A 80 -5.94 5.35 27.34
C LYS A 80 -5.24 6.43 28.18
N SER A 81 -4.22 7.06 27.61
CA SER A 81 -3.49 8.19 28.22
C SER A 81 -3.84 9.52 27.58
N LYS A 82 -4.83 9.55 26.67
CA LYS A 82 -5.20 10.69 25.82
C LYS A 82 -4.09 11.26 24.93
N GLN A 83 -2.94 10.62 24.87
CA GLN A 83 -1.75 11.06 24.13
C GLN A 83 -0.99 9.85 23.62
N GLY A 84 -0.50 9.88 22.39
CA GLY A 84 0.35 8.86 21.76
C GLY A 84 0.88 9.39 20.43
N PHE A 85 0.81 8.59 19.37
CA PHE A 85 1.04 9.09 18.00
C PHE A 85 0.09 10.24 17.60
N PHE A 86 -1.04 10.36 18.30
CA PHE A 86 -2.00 11.44 18.14
C PHE A 86 -2.34 12.04 19.51
N ASN A 87 -2.73 13.31 19.52
CA ASN A 87 -3.46 13.90 20.63
C ASN A 87 -4.92 13.41 20.56
N TRP A 88 -5.41 12.85 21.66
CA TRP A 88 -6.78 12.32 21.80
C TRP A 88 -7.63 13.16 22.76
N GLU A 89 -7.06 14.15 23.44
CA GLU A 89 -7.77 15.00 24.40
C GLU A 89 -8.87 15.84 23.72
N GLU A 90 -8.58 16.34 22.53
CA GLU A 90 -9.50 17.14 21.73
C GLU A 90 -10.48 16.30 20.89
N LYS A 91 -10.35 14.96 20.93
CA LYS A 91 -11.14 14.07 20.10
C LYS A 91 -12.37 13.58 20.85
N ASN A 92 -13.54 13.72 20.23
CA ASN A 92 -14.76 13.09 20.71
C ASN A 92 -14.69 11.57 20.49
N MET A 93 -14.18 10.85 21.49
CA MET A 93 -13.95 9.42 21.42
C MET A 93 -15.23 8.59 21.23
N SER A 94 -16.36 9.03 21.80
CA SER A 94 -17.63 8.32 21.63
C SER A 94 -18.15 8.47 20.20
N ALA A 95 -18.00 9.65 19.59
CA ALA A 95 -18.34 9.85 18.18
C ALA A 95 -17.43 9.01 17.25
N ILE A 96 -16.12 8.94 17.53
CA ILE A 96 -15.18 8.11 16.77
C ILE A 96 -15.56 6.63 16.89
N GLN A 97 -15.87 6.15 18.10
CA GLN A 97 -16.25 4.77 18.33
C GLN A 97 -17.57 4.41 17.64
N LEU A 98 -18.57 5.30 17.74
CA LEU A 98 -19.87 5.11 17.10
C LEU A 98 -19.71 5.01 15.58
N ARG A 99 -18.95 5.92 14.97
CA ARG A 99 -18.69 5.90 13.52
C ARG A 99 -18.03 4.59 13.09
N LYS A 100 -16.96 4.16 13.78
CA LYS A 100 -16.28 2.89 13.48
C LYS A 100 -17.23 1.69 13.58
N ASN A 101 -18.09 1.67 14.59
CA ASN A 101 -19.05 0.59 14.76
C ASN A 101 -20.08 0.56 13.61
N ILE A 102 -20.56 1.72 13.16
CA ILE A 102 -21.48 1.81 12.02
C ILE A 102 -20.80 1.31 10.75
N GLU A 103 -19.61 1.82 10.42
CA GLU A 103 -18.84 1.42 9.23
C GLU A 103 -18.56 -0.10 9.22
N LEU A 104 -18.22 -0.67 10.38
CA LEU A 104 -17.96 -2.10 10.52
C LEU A 104 -19.24 -2.94 10.34
N LEU A 105 -20.38 -2.49 10.87
CA LEU A 105 -21.67 -3.15 10.69
C LEU A 105 -22.14 -3.12 9.24
N GLU A 106 -21.94 -2.00 8.54
CA GLU A 106 -22.24 -1.87 7.12
C GLU A 106 -21.39 -2.83 6.29
N LEU A 107 -20.09 -2.91 6.57
CA LEU A 107 -19.18 -3.85 5.92
C LEU A 107 -19.61 -5.31 6.17
N ALA A 108 -19.93 -5.66 7.42
CA ALA A 108 -20.37 -7.02 7.76
C ALA A 108 -21.63 -7.42 6.98
N ARG A 109 -22.64 -6.54 6.94
CA ARG A 109 -23.87 -6.79 6.16
C ARG A 109 -23.60 -6.94 4.67
N TRP A 110 -22.68 -6.14 4.13
CA TRP A 110 -22.29 -6.25 2.73
C TRP A 110 -21.60 -7.58 2.42
N LEU A 111 -20.72 -8.04 3.32
CA LEU A 111 -20.04 -9.34 3.19
C LEU A 111 -21.04 -10.50 3.25
N GLU A 112 -21.97 -10.49 4.22
CA GLU A 112 -23.02 -11.52 4.36
C GLU A 112 -23.89 -11.60 3.09
N LYS A 113 -24.31 -10.45 2.57
CA LYS A 113 -25.09 -10.39 1.32
C LYS A 113 -24.30 -10.96 0.14
N ARG A 114 -23.03 -10.60 0.02
CA ARG A 114 -22.16 -11.06 -1.08
C ARG A 114 -21.89 -12.57 -1.01
N GLU A 115 -21.85 -13.14 0.19
CA GLU A 115 -21.73 -14.59 0.37
C GLU A 115 -23.02 -15.32 -0.03
N HIS A 116 -24.17 -14.75 0.30
CA HIS A 116 -25.48 -15.29 -0.09
C HIS A 116 -25.73 -15.21 -1.61
N ASP A 117 -25.21 -14.18 -2.27
CA ASP A 117 -25.36 -13.96 -3.72
C ASP A 117 -24.34 -14.75 -4.58
N LYS A 118 -23.54 -15.66 -4.00
CA LYS A 118 -22.63 -16.52 -4.78
C LYS A 118 -23.41 -17.62 -5.50
N PRO A 119 -23.28 -17.77 -6.83
CA PRO A 119 -23.83 -18.93 -7.53
C PRO A 119 -23.11 -20.21 -7.08
N GLU A 120 -23.89 -21.31 -6.97
CA GLU A 120 -23.40 -22.68 -6.66
C GLU A 120 -22.34 -23.18 -7.65
#